data_AF-A0A951CDQ3-F1
#
_entry.id   AF-A0A951CDQ3-F1
#
_cell.length_a   1.000
_cell.length_b   1.000
_cell.length_c   1.000
_cell.angle_alpha   90.00
_cell.angle_beta   90.00
_cell.angle_gamma   90.00
#
_symmetry.space_group_name_H-M   'P 1'
#
loop_
_entity.id
_entity.type
_entity.pdbx_description
1 polymer ?
#
loop_
_entity_poly.entity_id
_entity_poly.type
_entity_poly.pdbx_seq_one_letter_code
_entity_poly.pdbx_strand_id
1 'polypeptide(L)' 'MAESSFKTVLITGGAGGIGKEIAVGLAKLGWTTVVTSREKSRGEAAV' A
#
# COMPACT_ATOMS: atom_id res chain seq x y z
N MET A 1 19.93 4.31 -19.89
CA MET A 1 19.01 4.77 -18.83
C MET A 1 18.38 3.52 -18.24
N ALA A 2 18.44 3.31 -16.92
CA ALA A 2 17.83 2.13 -16.32
C ALA A 2 16.30 2.24 -16.44
N GLU A 3 15.66 1.18 -16.95
CA GLU A 3 14.21 1.01 -16.97
C GLU A 3 13.67 1.23 -15.55
N SER A 4 13.05 2.38 -15.26
CA SER A 4 12.39 2.60 -13.98
C SER A 4 11.07 1.84 -14.00
N SER A 5 11.14 0.52 -13.86
CA SER A 5 9.95 -0.32 -13.72
C SER A 5 9.08 0.25 -12.61
N PHE A 6 7.90 0.76 -12.97
CA PHE A 6 6.90 1.17 -11.99
C PHE A 6 6.55 -0.06 -11.14
N LYS A 7 6.85 0.00 -9.84
CA LYS A 7 6.66 -1.14 -8.94
C LYS A 7 5.30 -1.01 -8.28
N THR A 8 4.47 -2.03 -8.46
CA THR A 8 3.13 -2.13 -7.85
C THR A 8 3.10 -3.27 -6.83
N VAL A 9 2.48 -3.04 -5.68
CA VAL A 9 2.41 -4.02 -4.58
C VAL A 9 0.99 -4.11 -4.01
N LEU A 10 0.52 -5.33 -3.75
CA LEU A 10 -0.71 -5.61 -3.01
C LEU A 10 -0.38 -5.97 -1.56
N ILE A 11 -1.04 -5.30 -0.61
CA ILE A 11 -0.83 -5.48 0.82
C ILE A 11 -2.15 -5.92 1.46
N THR A 12 -2.15 -7.15 2.00
CA THR A 12 -3.27 -7.65 2.79
C THR A 12 -3.19 -7.11 4.22
N GLY A 13 -4.34 -6.87 4.85
CA GLY A 13 -4.38 -6.25 6.18
C GLY A 13 -3.88 -4.80 6.21
N GLY A 14 -3.87 -4.11 5.06
CA GLY A 14 -3.30 -2.76 4.92
C GLY A 14 -4.11 -1.62 5.58
N ALA A 15 -5.27 -1.92 6.15
CA ALA A 15 -6.14 -0.93 6.80
C ALA A 15 -5.62 -0.42 8.17
N GLY A 16 -4.55 -1.01 8.71
CA GLY A 16 -3.98 -0.58 9.98
C GLY A 16 -2.72 -1.36 10.37
N GLY A 17 -2.15 -1.01 11.53
CA GLY A 17 -0.95 -1.65 12.07
C GLY A 17 0.21 -1.67 11.09
N ILE A 18 0.97 -2.77 11.09
CA ILE A 18 2.17 -2.93 10.27
C ILE A 18 1.86 -2.85 8.77
N GLY A 19 0.72 -3.41 8.33
CA GLY A 19 0.34 -3.38 6.91
C GLY A 19 0.18 -1.94 6.38
N LYS A 20 -0.38 -1.04 7.19
CA LYS A 20 -0.52 0.38 6.83
C LYS A 20 0.85 1.07 6.73
N GLU A 21 1.72 0.87 7.71
CA GLU A 21 3.05 1.50 7.71
C GLU A 21 3.92 1.02 6.54
N ILE A 22 3.81 -0.26 6.15
CA ILE A 22 4.44 -0.79 4.95
C ILE A 22 3.90 -0.09 3.69
N ALA A 23 2.57 0.06 3.57
CA ALA A 23 1.96 0.73 2.42
C ALA A 23 2.42 2.18 2.30
N VAL A 24 2.47 2.92 3.41
CA VAL A 24 2.94 4.31 3.44
C VAL A 24 4.43 4.40 3.10
N GLY A 25 5.26 3.51 3.64
CA GLY A 25 6.69 3.47 3.35
C GLY A 25 6.99 3.21 1.87
N LEU A 26 6.30 2.23 1.26
CA LEU A 26 6.49 1.91 -0.16
C LEU A 26 5.96 3.01 -1.07
N ALA A 27 4.83 3.63 -0.75
CA ALA A 27 4.32 4.79 -1.48
C ALA A 27 5.32 5.96 -1.47
N LYS A 28 5.96 6.24 -0.32
CA LYS A 28 7.03 7.26 -0.21
C LYS A 28 8.26 6.94 -1.06
N LEU A 29 8.51 5.67 -1.37
CA LEU A 29 9.57 5.23 -2.28
C LEU A 29 9.15 5.25 -3.76
N GLY A 30 7.95 5.75 -4.07
CA GLY A 30 7.44 5.87 -5.44
C GLY A 30 6.76 4.62 -5.98
N TRP A 31 6.43 3.66 -5.12
CA TRP A 31 5.68 2.47 -5.53
C TRP A 31 4.19 2.77 -5.58
N THR A 32 3.47 2.12 -6.49
CA THR A 32 2.00 2.08 -6.45
C THR A 32 1.58 1.03 -5.41
N THR A 33 0.85 1.45 -4.38
CA THR A 33 0.39 0.55 -3.33
C THR A 33 -1.11 0.30 -3.42
N VAL A 34 -1.50 -0.96 -3.34
CA VAL A 34 -2.90 -1.41 -3.26
C VAL A 34 -3.07 -2.09 -1.92
N VAL A 35 -4.04 -1.65 -1.12
CA VAL A 35 -4.34 -2.25 0.18
C VAL A 35 -5.67 -2.99 0.13
N THR A 36 -5.76 -4.10 0.85
CA THR A 36 -7.03 -4.78 1.08
C THR A 36 -7.21 -5.11 2.57
N SER A 37 -8.46 -5.11 3.01
CA SER A 37 -8.85 -5.52 4.35
C SER A 37 -10.24 -6.12 4.34
N ARG A 38 -10.62 -6.80 5.43
CA ARG A 38 -11.94 -7.44 5.55
C ARG A 38 -13.09 -6.43 5.56
N GLU A 39 -12.87 -5.26 6.15
CA GLU A 39 -13.89 -4.22 6.32
C GLU A 39 -13.62 -3.07 5.35
N LYS A 40 -14.56 -2.78 4.44
CA LYS A 40 -14.41 -1.73 3.43
C LYS A 40 -14.14 -0.36 4.05
N SER A 41 -14.92 0.01 5.07
CA SER A 41 -14.79 1.30 5.78
C SER A 41 -13.41 1.52 6.38
N ARG A 42 -12.80 0.46 6.92
CA ARG A 42 -11.44 0.53 7.46
C ARG A 42 -10.38 0.69 6.36
N GLY A 43 -10.60 0.06 5.19
CA GLY A 43 -9.75 0.24 4.02
C GLY A 43 -9.82 1.67 3.47
N GLU A 44 -11.03 2.23 3.37
CA GLU A 44 -11.26 3.61 2.91
C GLU A 44 -10.63 4.64 3.86
N ALA A 45 -10.68 4.43 5.18
CA ALA A 45 -10.06 5.31 6.16
C ALA A 45 -8.52 5.23 6.21
N ALA A 46 -7.90 4.28 5.49
CA ALA A 46 -6.46 4.03 5.52
C ALA A 46 -5.69 4.67 4.37
N VAL A 47 -6.37 5.14 3.32
CA VAL A 47 -5.81 5.75 2.10
C VAL A 47 -5.99 7.26 2.06
#